data_AF-A0A5C6DPA9-F1
#
_entry.id   AF-A0A5C6DPA9-F1
#
_cell.length_a   1.000
_cell.length_b   1.000
_cell.length_c   1.000
_cell.angle_alpha   90.00
_cell.angle_beta   90.00
_cell.angle_gamma   90.00
#
_symmetry.space_group_name_H-M   'P 1'
#
loop_
_entity.id
_entity.type
_entity.pdbx_description
1 polymer ?
#
loop_
_entity_poly.entity_id
_entity_poly.type
_entity_poly.pdbx_seq_one_letter_code
_entity_poly.pdbx_strand_id
1 'polypeptide(L)' 'MFTILATLSISPSYLLYFVPLVISIAVVFGATRHEDNALILKHALGTARWITGFMAIILFALFFIEWMV' A
#
# COMPACT_ATOMS: atom_id res chain seq x y z
N MET A 1 3.03 6.11 26.19
CA MET A 1 1.55 6.05 26.09
C MET A 1 0.95 7.29 25.41
N PHE A 2 1.43 8.51 25.69
CA PHE A 2 0.93 9.75 25.06
C PHE A 2 1.39 9.93 23.57
N THR A 3 2.43 9.23 23.13
CA THR A 3 3.02 9.33 21.77
C THR A 3 2.36 8.42 20.73
N ILE A 4 1.95 7.20 21.09
CA ILE A 4 1.24 6.26 20.19
C ILE A 4 -0.14 6.80 19.76
N LEU A 5 -0.78 7.64 20.59
CA LEU A 5 -2.03 8.32 20.20
C LEU A 5 -1.77 9.49 19.23
N ALA A 6 -0.55 10.04 19.21
CA ALA A 6 -0.16 11.11 18.30
C ALA A 6 0.23 10.59 16.89
N THR A 7 0.69 9.34 16.76
CA THR A 7 0.92 8.70 15.44
C THR A 7 -0.38 8.39 14.69
N LEU A 8 -1.51 8.27 15.41
CA LEU A 8 -2.86 8.28 14.84
C LEU A 8 -3.45 9.70 14.75
N SER A 9 -2.64 10.71 14.40
CA SER A 9 -3.16 12.04 14.07
C SER A 9 -4.08 12.01 12.83
N ILE A 10 -3.99 10.95 12.03
CA ILE A 10 -4.82 10.70 10.87
C ILE A 10 -5.89 9.65 11.20
N SER A 11 -7.13 9.92 10.78
CA SER A 11 -8.21 8.95 10.91
C SER A 11 -7.86 7.65 10.17
N PRO A 12 -8.08 6.46 10.75
CA PRO A 12 -7.91 5.19 10.05
C PRO A 12 -8.70 5.12 8.73
N SER A 13 -9.83 5.84 8.62
CA SER A 13 -10.59 5.94 7.38
C SER A 13 -9.84 6.64 6.26
N TYR A 14 -8.94 7.57 6.58
CA TYR A 14 -8.11 8.25 5.59
C TYR A 14 -7.08 7.30 4.99
N LEU A 15 -6.56 6.35 5.79
CA LEU A 15 -5.63 5.36 5.28
C LEU A 15 -6.26 4.57 4.14
N LEU A 16 -7.56 4.24 4.20
CA LEU A 16 -8.30 3.49 3.16
C LEU A 16 -8.24 4.11 1.76
N TYR A 17 -7.96 5.41 1.62
CA TYR A 17 -7.75 6.03 0.31
C TYR A 17 -6.58 5.43 -0.48
N PHE A 18 -5.65 4.72 0.19
CA PHE A 18 -4.59 3.98 -0.49
C PHE A 18 -5.14 2.83 -1.36
N VAL A 19 -6.26 2.21 -0.99
CA VAL A 19 -6.82 1.04 -1.67
C VAL A 19 -7.22 1.36 -3.12
N PRO A 20 -8.11 2.35 -3.40
CA PRO A 20 -8.46 2.67 -4.78
C PRO A 20 -7.26 3.16 -5.59
N LEU A 21 -6.27 3.79 -4.95
CA LEU A 21 -5.07 4.29 -5.60
C LEU A 21 -4.16 3.14 -6.07
N VAL A 22 -3.90 2.15 -5.21
CA VAL A 22 -3.13 0.95 -5.55
C VAL A 22 -3.84 0.14 -6.62
N ILE A 23 -5.15 -0.06 -6.51
CA ILE A 23 -5.94 -0.79 -7.51
C ILE A 23 -5.82 -0.10 -8.88
N SER A 24 -6.02 1.22 -8.93
CA SER A 24 -5.96 1.99 -10.19
C SER A 24 -4.59 1.85 -10.86
N ILE A 25 -3.50 2.08 -10.13
CA ILE A 25 -2.14 2.02 -10.68
C ILE A 25 -1.78 0.59 -11.12
N ALA A 26 -2.11 -0.41 -10.31
CA ALA A 26 -1.79 -1.80 -10.60
C ALA A 26 -2.50 -2.32 -11.86
N VAL A 27 -3.79 -1.98 -12.04
CA VAL A 27 -4.56 -2.38 -13.22
C VAL A 27 -4.06 -1.65 -14.46
N VAL A 28 -3.82 -0.34 -14.39
CA VAL A 28 -3.27 0.44 -15.52
C VAL A 28 -1.91 -0.12 -15.95
N PHE A 29 -1.04 -0.45 -15.00
CA PHE A 29 0.26 -1.05 -15.28
C PHE A 29 0.13 -2.44 -15.94
N GLY A 30 -0.81 -3.27 -15.49
CA GLY A 30 -1.08 -4.57 -16.13
C GLY A 30 -1.62 -4.41 -17.55
N ALA A 31 -2.55 -3.47 -17.74
CA ALA A 31 -3.26 -3.23 -19.00
C ALA A 31 -2.38 -2.65 -20.11
N THR A 32 -1.33 -1.89 -19.77
CA THR A 32 -0.38 -1.38 -20.78
C THR A 32 0.60 -2.45 -21.27
N ARG A 33 0.76 -3.55 -20.53
CA ARG A 33 1.73 -4.62 -20.85
C ARG A 33 1.10 -5.79 -21.60
N HIS A 34 -0.18 -6.05 -21.36
CA HIS A 34 -0.87 -7.23 -21.87
C HIS A 34 -2.26 -6.87 -22.37
N GLU A 35 -2.68 -7.50 -23.45
CA GLU A 35 -4.06 -7.40 -23.99
C GLU A 35 -4.96 -8.53 -23.47
N ASP A 36 -4.36 -9.61 -22.97
CA ASP A 36 -5.08 -10.72 -22.34
C ASP A 36 -5.47 -10.38 -20.90
N ASN A 37 -6.77 -10.41 -20.61
CA ASN A 37 -7.34 -10.07 -19.31
C ASN A 37 -6.75 -10.87 -18.13
N ALA A 38 -6.44 -12.16 -18.33
CA ALA A 38 -5.87 -12.99 -17.29
C ALA A 38 -4.42 -12.59 -16.98
N LEU A 39 -3.64 -12.25 -18.01
CA LEU A 39 -2.27 -11.74 -17.85
C LEU A 39 -2.22 -10.34 -17.23
N ILE A 40 -3.18 -9.47 -17.59
CA ILE A 40 -3.37 -8.15 -16.96
C ILE A 40 -3.57 -8.32 -15.46
N LEU A 41 -4.54 -9.15 -15.05
CA LEU A 41 -4.88 -9.33 -13.64
C LEU A 41 -3.73 -9.98 -12.86
N LYS A 42 -3.03 -10.96 -13.45
CA LYS A 42 -1.85 -11.59 -12.82
C LYS A 42 -0.75 -10.57 -12.53
N HIS A 43 -0.43 -9.71 -13.50
CA HIS A 43 0.59 -8.67 -13.31
C HIS A 43 0.11 -7.57 -12.37
N ALA A 44 -1.14 -7.13 -12.48
CA ALA A 44 -1.73 -6.16 -11.58
C ALA A 44 -1.66 -6.63 -10.11
N LEU A 45 -2.04 -7.89 -9.84
CA LEU A 45 -1.93 -8.46 -8.49
C LEU A 45 -0.47 -8.55 -8.01
N GLY A 46 0.46 -8.87 -8.89
CA GLY A 46 1.90 -8.85 -8.58
C GLY A 46 2.37 -7.44 -8.19
N THR A 47 2.02 -6.43 -8.98
CA THR A 47 2.34 -5.02 -8.73
C THR A 47 1.71 -4.52 -7.44
N ALA A 48 0.43 -4.81 -7.21
CA ALA A 48 -0.26 -4.44 -5.97
C ALA A 48 0.42 -5.06 -4.74
N ARG A 49 0.77 -6.35 -4.78
CA ARG A 49 1.50 -7.02 -3.69
C ARG A 49 2.85 -6.38 -3.41
N TRP A 50 3.62 -6.04 -4.45
CA TRP A 50 4.92 -5.38 -4.29
C TRP A 50 4.81 -3.99 -3.68
N ILE A 51 3.90 -3.15 -4.19
CA ILE A 51 3.70 -1.78 -3.68
C ILE A 51 3.22 -1.82 -2.24
N THR A 52 2.18 -2.60 -1.94
CA THR A 52 1.64 -2.71 -0.57
C THR A 52 2.66 -3.32 0.38
N GLY A 53 3.40 -4.34 -0.05
CA GLY A 53 4.47 -4.95 0.75
C GLY A 53 5.58 -3.96 1.09
N PHE A 54 6.05 -3.19 0.11
CA PHE A 54 7.07 -2.16 0.35
C PHE A 54 6.58 -1.08 1.30
N MET A 55 5.36 -0.57 1.12
CA MET A 55 4.76 0.41 2.02
C MET A 55 4.58 -0.13 3.45
N ALA A 56 4.19 -1.39 3.59
CA ALA A 56 4.06 -2.04 4.90
C ALA A 56 5.42 -2.15 5.60
N ILE A 57 6.49 -2.51 4.88
CA ILE A 57 7.85 -2.56 5.44
C ILE A 57 8.26 -1.19 5.99
N ILE A 58 8.02 -0.11 5.25
CA ILE A 58 8.30 1.25 5.73
C ILE A 58 7.49 1.56 6.98
N LEU A 59 6.19 1.25 6.98
CA LEU A 59 5.32 1.47 8.14
C LEU A 59 5.84 0.73 9.38
N PHE A 60 6.23 -0.54 9.25
CA PHE A 60 6.82 -1.31 10.34
C PHE A 60 8.15 -0.74 10.82
N ALA A 61 9.02 -0.31 9.91
CA ALA A 61 10.30 0.31 10.27
C ALA A 61 10.09 1.61 11.06
N LEU A 62 9.16 2.45 10.64
CA LEU A 62 8.81 3.69 11.35
C LEU A 62 8.20 3.42 12.73
N PHE A 63 7.29 2.44 12.82
CA PHE A 63 6.73 2.00 14.10
C PHE A 63 7.81 1.47 15.05
N PHE A 64 8.76 0.70 14.53
CA PHE A 64 9.85 0.17 15.33
C PHE A 64 10.77 1.28 15.86
N ILE A 65 11.10 2.27 15.02
CA ILE A 65 11.88 3.42 15.46
C ILE A 65 11.14 4.23 16.53
N GLU A 66 9.84 4.47 16.36
CA GLU A 66 9.01 5.17 17.36
C GLU A 66 8.98 4.41 18.69
N TRP A 67 8.89 3.08 18.67
CA TRP A 67 8.96 2.27 19.88
C TRP A 67 10.28 2.43 20.66
N MET A 68 11.39 2.64 19.94
CA MET A 68 12.72 2.75 20.55
C MET A 68 13.00 4.12 21.18
N VAL A 69 12.21 5.14 20.85
CA VAL A 69 12.36 6.53 21.32
C VAL A 69 11.42 6.79 22.50
#